data_AF-A0A3R6VGY4-F1
#
_entry.id   AF-A0A3R6VGY4-F1
#
_cell.length_a   1.000
_cell.length_b   1.000
_cell.length_c   1.000
_cell.angle_alpha   90.00
_cell.angle_beta   90.00
_cell.angle_gamma   90.00
#
_symmetry.space_group_name_H-M   'P 1'
#
loop_
_entity.id
_entity.type
_entity.pdbx_description
1 polymer ?
#
loop_
_entity_poly.entity_id
_entity_poly.type
_entity_poly.pdbx_seq_one_letter_code
_entity_poly.pdbx_strand_id
1 'polypeptide(L)'
;MVAQRQPPLVQTLLLDNYDSYTYNLYQMLSQVNGLEPIVYTNDAFQGNWDVAYAAFLEHVAQVQAAHRHADVHVNIVLSPGPGTPTKVEDFGLCAAAILKSPHVPILGVCLGHQGMAHLYGGNVERAPTVMHGRTSRIQQHSNSSNDPFFFGIPPTFEVVRYHSLLATSLPVATLEILASTSEDNLVMAFKHRTFPHYGVQFHPESVCSEFGYQLLQNFRDISTGEACQPCSLHHAPSSALMQSAKQSTVKEPATTSATASPLVDTYHVLVTSVENVAVDTSIVFEKLYGQSSHSYWLDSSNNTRFSFMGDTTGPLAKHVAYDKWTNTVTINSTTTSSLTILEFIRMELASMHIQDDMPHLASLPFDFRGGFVGYFGYEVLGVDRRSDLAVHPPADLAVPDASFVFADRVVVYDALDQH
;
A
#
# COMPACT_ATOMS: atom_id res chain seq x y z
N MET A 1 28.36 -16.32 -30.10
CA MET A 1 27.94 -16.30 -28.68
C MET A 1 27.94 -14.84 -28.25
N VAL A 2 26.76 -14.21 -28.17
CA VAL A 2 26.65 -12.89 -27.55
C VAL A 2 26.80 -13.13 -26.06
N ALA A 3 27.89 -12.64 -25.45
CA ALA A 3 28.06 -12.72 -24.01
C ALA A 3 26.83 -12.06 -23.36
N GLN A 4 26.06 -12.81 -22.58
CA GLN A 4 25.00 -12.23 -21.75
C GLN A 4 25.68 -11.25 -20.80
N ARG A 5 25.55 -9.96 -21.09
CA ARG A 5 26.04 -8.90 -20.23
C ARG A 5 25.27 -9.02 -18.92
N GLN A 6 25.97 -9.27 -17.81
CA GLN A 6 25.31 -9.32 -16.51
C GLN A 6 24.68 -7.95 -16.22
N PRO A 7 23.45 -7.91 -15.66
CA PRO A 7 22.83 -6.65 -15.31
C PRO A 7 23.70 -5.88 -14.30
N PRO A 8 23.77 -4.54 -14.39
CA PRO A 8 24.57 -3.75 -13.48
C PRO A 8 24.03 -3.88 -12.05
N LEU A 9 24.93 -4.04 -11.08
CA LEU A 9 24.57 -4.16 -9.68
C LEU A 9 24.43 -2.75 -9.08
N VAL A 10 23.32 -2.51 -8.38
CA VAL A 10 23.10 -1.23 -7.69
C VAL A 10 22.73 -1.48 -6.25
N GLN A 11 23.56 -1.00 -5.32
CA GLN A 11 23.26 -1.02 -3.91
C GLN A 11 22.38 0.19 -3.57
N THR A 12 21.12 -0.06 -3.21
CA THR A 12 20.18 1.00 -2.81
C THR A 12 20.24 1.23 -1.31
N LEU A 13 20.28 2.50 -0.91
CA LEU A 13 19.87 2.93 0.43
C LEU A 13 18.39 3.32 0.38
N LEU A 14 17.53 2.52 1.01
CA LEU A 14 16.09 2.78 1.12
C LEU A 14 15.80 3.42 2.48
N LEU A 15 15.40 4.69 2.47
CA LEU A 15 14.99 5.39 3.68
C LEU A 15 13.49 5.20 3.91
N ASP A 16 13.15 4.46 4.97
CA ASP A 16 11.78 4.12 5.38
C ASP A 16 11.18 5.24 6.25
N ASN A 17 10.10 5.87 5.78
CA ASN A 17 9.35 6.85 6.57
C ASN A 17 8.15 6.20 7.28
N TYR A 18 8.33 4.98 7.79
CA TYR A 18 7.29 4.18 8.47
C TYR A 18 6.07 3.90 7.61
N ASP A 19 6.29 3.57 6.34
CA ASP A 19 5.22 3.26 5.41
C ASP A 19 4.92 1.76 5.31
N SER A 20 3.64 1.42 5.13
CA SER A 20 3.20 0.03 4.98
C SER A 20 3.63 -0.60 3.65
N TYR A 21 4.09 0.19 2.67
CA TYR A 21 4.49 -0.26 1.34
C TYR A 21 6.00 -0.18 1.08
N THR A 22 6.82 0.23 2.06
CA THR A 22 8.30 0.27 1.92
C THR A 22 8.87 -1.07 1.45
N TYR A 23 8.35 -2.19 1.96
CA TYR A 23 8.84 -3.51 1.56
C TYR A 23 8.38 -3.96 0.16
N ASN A 24 7.36 -3.34 -0.44
CA ASN A 24 7.06 -3.55 -1.86
C ASN A 24 8.14 -2.92 -2.73
N LEU A 25 8.56 -1.68 -2.40
CA LEU A 25 9.73 -1.06 -3.03
C LEU A 25 10.99 -1.89 -2.83
N TYR A 26 11.24 -2.38 -1.61
CA TYR A 26 12.37 -3.26 -1.30
C TYR A 26 12.42 -4.45 -2.27
N GLN A 27 11.33 -5.22 -2.37
CA GLN A 27 11.27 -6.42 -3.19
C GLN A 27 11.51 -6.09 -4.67
N MET A 28 10.89 -5.02 -5.16
CA MET A 28 11.07 -4.63 -6.54
C MET A 28 12.51 -4.20 -6.82
N LEU A 29 13.06 -3.31 -6.00
CA LEU A 29 14.44 -2.84 -6.12
C LEU A 29 15.44 -4.00 -6.06
N SER A 30 15.25 -4.98 -5.18
CA SER A 30 16.08 -6.20 -5.14
C SER A 30 16.13 -6.92 -6.49
N GLN A 31 14.97 -7.05 -7.16
CA GLN A 31 14.90 -7.70 -8.46
C GLN A 31 15.50 -6.85 -9.58
N VAL A 32 15.26 -5.53 -9.57
CA VAL A 32 15.73 -4.67 -10.66
C VAL A 32 17.22 -4.39 -10.56
N ASN A 33 17.72 -4.17 -9.35
CA ASN A 33 19.10 -3.75 -9.08
C ASN A 33 20.06 -4.93 -8.86
N GLY A 34 19.53 -6.16 -8.70
CA GLY A 34 20.32 -7.37 -8.48
C GLY A 34 20.96 -7.48 -7.10
N LEU A 35 20.74 -6.48 -6.22
CA LEU A 35 21.18 -6.44 -4.83
C LEU A 35 20.02 -6.00 -3.95
N GLU A 36 19.93 -6.60 -2.77
CA GLU A 36 18.95 -6.22 -1.76
C GLU A 36 19.24 -4.81 -1.23
N PRO A 37 18.24 -3.91 -1.14
CA PRO A 37 18.42 -2.59 -0.54
C PRO A 37 18.82 -2.67 0.94
N ILE A 38 19.62 -1.72 1.40
CA ILE A 38 19.82 -1.48 2.83
C ILE A 38 18.74 -0.51 3.30
N VAL A 39 17.94 -0.93 4.28
CA VAL A 39 16.82 -0.15 4.80
C VAL A 39 17.22 0.53 6.10
N TYR A 40 17.10 1.86 6.16
CA TYR A 40 17.17 2.64 7.40
C TYR A 40 15.85 3.39 7.60
N THR A 41 15.33 3.42 8.82
CA THR A 41 14.23 4.34 9.15
C THR A 41 14.71 5.79 9.04
N ASN A 42 13.77 6.71 8.82
CA ASN A 42 14.07 8.13 8.68
C ASN A 42 14.72 8.75 9.93
N ASP A 43 14.66 8.10 11.10
CA ASP A 43 15.24 8.53 12.37
C ASP A 43 16.44 7.68 12.81
N ALA A 44 16.86 6.72 11.99
CA ALA A 44 17.99 5.85 12.26
C ALA A 44 19.26 6.66 12.58
N PHE A 45 20.19 6.05 13.32
CA PHE A 45 21.43 6.72 13.75
C PHE A 45 21.19 8.05 14.47
N GLN A 46 20.04 8.18 15.16
CA GLN A 46 19.63 9.42 15.86
C GLN A 46 19.57 10.63 14.91
N GLY A 47 19.16 10.41 13.65
CA GLY A 47 19.09 11.44 12.62
C GLY A 47 20.44 11.93 12.09
N ASN A 48 21.56 11.26 12.42
CA ASN A 48 22.88 11.66 11.94
C ASN A 48 23.20 11.07 10.56
N TRP A 49 22.97 11.87 9.52
CA TRP A 49 23.23 11.49 8.13
C TRP A 49 24.66 11.07 7.85
N ASP A 50 25.66 11.77 8.41
CA ASP A 50 27.06 11.51 8.05
C ASP A 50 27.49 10.13 8.58
N VAL A 51 26.97 9.74 9.75
CA VAL A 51 27.18 8.40 10.33
C VAL A 51 26.40 7.34 9.55
N ALA A 52 25.11 7.59 9.26
CA ALA A 52 24.27 6.66 8.52
C ALA A 52 24.85 6.36 7.12
N TYR A 53 25.24 7.41 6.39
CA TYR A 53 25.78 7.28 5.05
C TYR A 53 27.18 6.64 5.06
N ALA A 54 28.02 6.92 6.05
CA ALA A 54 29.30 6.23 6.22
C ALA A 54 29.11 4.72 6.43
N ALA A 55 28.19 4.32 7.33
CA ALA A 55 27.88 2.91 7.57
C ALA A 55 27.34 2.21 6.31
N PHE A 56 26.51 2.91 5.53
CA PHE A 56 26.04 2.41 4.24
C PHE A 56 27.20 2.21 3.24
N LEU A 57 28.12 3.17 3.13
CA LEU A 57 29.29 3.05 2.24
C LEU A 57 30.25 1.93 2.66
N GLU A 58 30.40 1.68 3.96
CA GLU A 58 31.15 0.53 4.46
C GLU A 58 30.52 -0.80 4.00
N HIS A 59 29.19 -0.90 4.02
CA HIS A 59 28.49 -2.05 3.48
C HIS A 59 28.70 -2.19 1.95
N VAL A 60 28.57 -1.09 1.19
CA VAL A 60 28.82 -1.08 -0.26
C VAL A 60 30.24 -1.59 -0.57
N ALA A 61 31.25 -1.20 0.22
CA ALA A 61 32.63 -1.68 0.04
C ALA A 61 32.76 -3.19 0.27
N GLN A 62 32.01 -3.77 1.21
CA GLN A 62 31.99 -5.22 1.45
C GLN A 62 31.32 -5.97 0.29
N VAL A 63 30.20 -5.46 -0.22
CA VAL A 63 29.51 -6.01 -1.39
C VAL A 63 30.42 -5.93 -2.63
N GLN A 64 31.05 -4.78 -2.88
CA GLN A 64 32.01 -4.61 -3.97
C GLN A 64 33.19 -5.60 -3.89
N ALA A 65 33.67 -5.89 -2.68
CA ALA A 65 34.73 -6.87 -2.44
C ALA A 65 34.28 -8.33 -2.68
N ALA A 66 33.00 -8.63 -2.47
CA ALA A 66 32.39 -9.92 -2.78
C ALA A 66 32.11 -10.09 -4.29
N HIS A 67 31.76 -8.99 -4.98
CA HIS A 67 31.42 -8.95 -6.40
C HIS A 67 32.57 -8.41 -7.26
N ARG A 68 33.79 -8.98 -7.14
CA ARG A 68 35.02 -8.47 -7.81
C ARG A 68 34.98 -8.38 -9.35
N HIS A 69 33.94 -8.92 -9.99
CA HIS A 69 33.78 -8.93 -11.45
C HIS A 69 32.65 -8.00 -11.94
N ALA A 70 32.03 -7.23 -11.04
CA ALA A 70 30.98 -6.29 -11.37
C ALA A 70 31.22 -4.95 -10.66
N ASP A 71 30.91 -3.85 -11.33
CA ASP A 71 30.85 -2.53 -10.69
C ASP A 71 29.56 -2.41 -9.89
N VAL A 72 29.68 -2.05 -8.60
CA VAL A 72 28.54 -1.80 -7.71
C VAL A 72 28.29 -0.29 -7.68
N HIS A 73 27.19 0.13 -8.29
CA HIS A 73 26.72 1.51 -8.23
C HIS A 73 25.87 1.73 -6.99
N VAL A 74 25.56 3.00 -6.70
CA VAL A 74 24.83 3.39 -5.50
C VAL A 74 23.72 4.36 -5.85
N ASN A 75 22.55 4.17 -5.26
CA ASN A 75 21.45 5.13 -5.32
C ASN A 75 20.68 5.19 -3.98
N ILE A 76 19.87 6.23 -3.83
CA ILE A 76 19.04 6.44 -2.63
C ILE A 76 17.58 6.46 -3.07
N VAL A 77 16.72 5.77 -2.32
CA VAL A 77 15.27 5.82 -2.51
C VAL A 77 14.63 6.29 -1.22
N LEU A 78 13.81 7.34 -1.31
CA LEU A 78 13.03 7.88 -0.20
C LEU A 78 11.61 7.32 -0.33
N SER A 79 11.24 6.45 0.59
CA SER A 79 9.93 5.77 0.59
C SER A 79 8.76 6.74 0.75
N PRO A 80 7.51 6.28 0.49
CA PRO A 80 6.32 6.95 0.99
C PRO A 80 6.30 7.04 2.52
N GLY A 81 5.27 7.65 3.08
CA GLY A 81 5.04 7.67 4.53
C GLY A 81 3.93 8.63 4.95
N PRO A 82 3.42 8.49 6.18
CA PRO A 82 2.51 9.45 6.76
C PRO A 82 3.21 10.77 7.10
N GLY A 83 2.42 11.80 7.39
CA GLY A 83 2.95 13.07 7.90
C GLY A 83 3.26 14.12 6.83
N THR A 84 4.23 14.99 7.11
CA THR A 84 4.60 16.11 6.24
C THR A 84 6.12 16.30 6.19
N PRO A 85 6.69 16.65 5.02
CA PRO A 85 8.13 16.86 4.90
C PRO A 85 8.66 18.08 5.67
N THR A 86 7.76 18.93 6.20
CA THR A 86 8.11 20.11 6.99
C THR A 86 8.53 19.76 8.43
N LYS A 87 8.19 18.56 8.89
CA LYS A 87 8.51 18.08 10.23
C LYS A 87 9.72 17.15 10.19
N VAL A 88 10.65 17.38 11.11
CA VAL A 88 11.84 16.55 11.22
C VAL A 88 11.48 15.13 11.67
N GLU A 89 10.48 14.96 12.54
CA GLU A 89 10.02 13.62 12.96
C GLU A 89 9.48 12.76 11.81
N ASP A 90 8.88 13.37 10.80
CA ASP A 90 8.24 12.67 9.68
C ASP A 90 9.22 12.38 8.53
N PHE A 91 10.28 13.19 8.39
CA PHE A 91 11.15 13.16 7.19
C PHE A 91 12.65 13.05 7.48
N GLY A 92 13.08 13.26 8.73
CA GLY A 92 14.42 12.99 9.28
C GLY A 92 15.59 12.99 8.30
N LEU A 93 16.24 11.83 8.18
CA LEU A 93 17.40 11.57 7.32
C LEU A 93 17.14 11.86 5.84
N CYS A 94 15.90 11.76 5.35
CA CYS A 94 15.57 12.01 3.95
C CYS A 94 15.91 13.44 3.53
N ALA A 95 15.71 14.43 4.41
CA ALA A 95 16.07 15.80 4.12
C ALA A 95 17.59 15.96 3.96
N ALA A 96 18.37 15.33 4.84
CA ALA A 96 19.81 15.36 4.78
C ALA A 96 20.35 14.63 3.54
N ALA A 97 19.74 13.51 3.15
CA ALA A 97 20.08 12.78 1.92
C ALA A 97 20.01 13.69 0.68
N ILE A 98 18.90 14.42 0.53
CA ILE A 98 18.67 15.33 -0.61
C ILE A 98 19.71 16.46 -0.65
N LEU A 99 20.02 17.04 0.51
CA LEU A 99 20.89 18.22 0.61
C LEU A 99 22.38 17.88 0.56
N LYS A 100 22.79 16.74 1.14
CA LYS A 100 24.20 16.37 1.31
C LYS A 100 24.70 15.40 0.23
N SER A 101 23.82 14.78 -0.54
CA SER A 101 24.20 13.84 -1.61
C SER A 101 23.71 14.26 -3.01
N PRO A 102 23.95 15.52 -3.45
CA PRO A 102 23.39 16.06 -4.70
C PRO A 102 23.86 15.36 -5.99
N HIS A 103 24.93 14.56 -5.91
CA HIS A 103 25.47 13.84 -7.07
C HIS A 103 25.14 12.34 -7.03
N VAL A 104 24.49 11.87 -5.97
CA VAL A 104 23.99 10.50 -5.89
C VAL A 104 22.59 10.48 -6.52
N PRO A 105 22.25 9.50 -7.37
CA PRO A 105 20.88 9.34 -7.86
C PRO A 105 19.90 9.18 -6.69
N ILE A 106 18.85 10.01 -6.65
CA ILE A 106 17.80 9.95 -5.62
C ILE A 106 16.43 9.83 -6.26
N LEU A 107 15.64 8.85 -5.82
CA LEU A 107 14.22 8.73 -6.17
C LEU A 107 13.35 8.96 -4.92
N GLY A 108 12.52 9.99 -4.94
CA GLY A 108 11.50 10.21 -3.91
C GLY A 108 10.13 9.69 -4.35
N VAL A 109 9.48 8.87 -3.51
CA VAL A 109 8.13 8.35 -3.75
C VAL A 109 7.16 8.95 -2.73
N CYS A 110 6.04 9.49 -3.17
CA CYS A 110 5.01 10.12 -2.34
C CYS A 110 5.57 11.14 -1.33
N LEU A 111 5.74 10.81 -0.05
CA LEU A 111 6.37 11.68 0.94
C LEU A 111 7.80 12.07 0.53
N GLY A 112 8.57 11.14 -0.04
CA GLY A 112 9.87 11.42 -0.64
C GLY A 112 9.83 12.47 -1.76
N HIS A 113 8.82 12.39 -2.64
CA HIS A 113 8.59 13.38 -3.70
C HIS A 113 8.22 14.75 -3.11
N GLN A 114 7.34 14.77 -2.11
CA GLN A 114 6.91 16.00 -1.43
C GLN A 114 8.06 16.68 -0.71
N GLY A 115 8.89 15.93 0.01
CA GLY A 115 10.05 16.49 0.70
C GLY A 115 11.11 17.00 -0.24
N MET A 116 11.33 16.33 -1.36
CA MET A 116 12.20 16.84 -2.42
C MET A 116 11.66 18.14 -3.03
N ALA A 117 10.36 18.23 -3.30
CA ALA A 117 9.73 19.47 -3.75
C ALA A 117 9.91 20.59 -2.73
N HIS A 118 9.62 20.33 -1.46
CA HIS A 118 9.73 21.29 -0.36
C HIS A 118 11.14 21.84 -0.21
N LEU A 119 12.15 20.97 -0.14
CA LEU A 119 13.55 21.36 0.08
C LEU A 119 14.14 22.15 -1.08
N TYR A 120 13.64 21.93 -2.30
CA TYR A 120 14.03 22.73 -3.46
C TYR A 120 13.26 24.04 -3.62
N GLY A 121 12.38 24.38 -2.68
CA GLY A 121 11.65 25.65 -2.65
C GLY A 121 10.25 25.59 -3.26
N GLY A 122 9.69 24.39 -3.43
CA GLY A 122 8.29 24.18 -3.79
C GLY A 122 7.35 24.19 -2.59
N ASN A 123 6.05 24.31 -2.86
CA ASN A 123 4.99 24.26 -1.84
C ASN A 123 4.33 22.88 -1.82
N VAL A 124 4.11 22.35 -0.62
CA VAL A 124 3.35 21.12 -0.39
C VAL A 124 2.09 21.49 0.39
N GLU A 125 0.93 21.31 -0.23
CA GLU A 125 -0.37 21.72 0.29
C GLU A 125 -1.37 20.56 0.22
N ARG A 126 -2.53 20.70 0.87
CA ARG A 126 -3.58 19.68 0.77
C ARG A 126 -4.07 19.57 -0.66
N ALA A 127 -4.21 18.32 -1.14
CA ALA A 127 -4.78 18.04 -2.43
C ALA A 127 -6.26 18.49 -2.47
N PRO A 128 -6.77 18.98 -3.62
CA PRO A 128 -8.18 19.33 -3.77
C PRO A 128 -9.13 18.17 -3.45
N THR A 129 -8.69 16.95 -3.75
CA THR A 129 -9.38 15.70 -3.45
C THR A 129 -8.39 14.72 -2.83
N VAL A 130 -8.75 14.14 -1.68
CA VAL A 130 -7.97 13.10 -1.02
C VAL A 130 -8.10 11.79 -1.82
N MET A 131 -6.98 11.20 -2.22
CA MET A 131 -6.93 9.95 -2.97
C MET A 131 -6.28 8.85 -2.12
N HIS A 132 -7.04 7.81 -1.78
CA HIS A 132 -6.55 6.62 -1.08
C HIS A 132 -6.86 5.38 -1.92
N GLY A 133 -5.82 4.80 -2.54
CA GLY A 133 -5.92 3.56 -3.29
C GLY A 133 -6.70 3.63 -4.59
N ARG A 134 -6.90 4.85 -5.13
CA ARG A 134 -7.60 5.05 -6.41
C ARG A 134 -6.59 5.12 -7.55
N THR A 135 -6.96 4.53 -8.68
CA THR A 135 -6.21 4.71 -9.92
C THR A 135 -6.45 6.11 -10.47
N SER A 136 -5.42 6.70 -11.07
CA SER A 136 -5.50 7.96 -11.79
C SER A 136 -4.70 7.86 -13.06
N ARG A 137 -5.20 8.48 -14.12
CA ARG A 137 -4.50 8.55 -15.38
C ARG A 137 -3.45 9.66 -15.34
N ILE A 138 -2.21 9.29 -15.61
CA ILE A 138 -1.06 10.18 -15.72
C ILE A 138 -0.83 10.50 -17.18
N GLN A 139 -0.40 11.73 -17.44
CA GLN A 139 0.06 12.20 -18.72
C GLN A 139 1.47 12.79 -18.59
N GLN A 140 2.40 12.22 -19.36
CA GLN A 140 3.73 12.77 -19.53
C GLN A 140 3.68 14.10 -20.26
N HIS A 141 4.54 15.04 -19.88
CA HIS A 141 4.68 16.32 -20.55
C HIS A 141 5.44 16.13 -21.87
N SER A 142 5.11 16.93 -22.89
CA SER A 142 5.72 16.83 -24.24
C SER A 142 7.24 16.97 -24.25
N ASN A 143 7.76 17.76 -23.31
CA ASN A 143 9.18 18.06 -23.18
C ASN A 143 9.95 16.89 -22.53
N SER A 144 9.19 15.97 -21.91
CA SER A 144 9.67 14.86 -21.10
C SER A 144 9.50 13.50 -21.79
N SER A 145 8.88 13.47 -22.98
CA SER A 145 8.63 12.23 -23.73
C SER A 145 9.91 11.50 -24.16
N ASN A 146 11.07 12.16 -24.07
CA ASN A 146 12.39 11.58 -24.30
C ASN A 146 13.24 11.46 -23.01
N ASP A 147 12.65 11.72 -21.84
CA ASP A 147 13.38 11.57 -20.58
C ASP A 147 13.65 10.08 -20.30
N PRO A 148 14.89 9.69 -19.97
CA PRO A 148 15.23 8.29 -19.70
C PRO A 148 14.38 7.69 -18.58
N PHE A 149 13.90 8.49 -17.62
CA PHE A 149 13.04 8.01 -16.53
C PHE A 149 11.72 7.42 -17.05
N PHE A 150 11.21 7.89 -18.18
CA PHE A 150 9.99 7.39 -18.83
C PHE A 150 10.24 6.50 -20.05
N PHE A 151 11.47 6.01 -20.23
CA PHE A 151 11.79 5.10 -21.33
C PHE A 151 10.87 3.87 -21.34
N GLY A 152 10.34 3.53 -22.52
CA GLY A 152 9.46 2.37 -22.71
C GLY A 152 8.05 2.51 -22.12
N ILE A 153 7.69 3.69 -21.60
CA ILE A 153 6.38 3.97 -20.99
C ILE A 153 5.55 4.83 -21.94
N PRO A 154 4.28 4.47 -22.22
CA PRO A 154 3.43 5.25 -23.10
C PRO A 154 3.18 6.66 -22.53
N PRO A 155 2.87 7.67 -23.38
CA PRO A 155 2.64 9.04 -22.93
C PRO A 155 1.54 9.20 -21.87
N THR A 156 0.61 8.24 -21.81
CA THR A 156 -0.40 8.15 -20.74
C THR A 156 -0.47 6.74 -20.19
N PHE A 157 -0.59 6.60 -18.87
CA PHE A 157 -0.66 5.32 -18.16
C PHE A 157 -1.41 5.48 -16.82
N GLU A 158 -1.85 4.38 -16.22
CA GLU A 158 -2.59 4.35 -14.95
C GLU A 158 -1.68 4.07 -13.76
N VAL A 159 -1.85 4.81 -12.67
CA VAL A 159 -1.09 4.64 -11.42
C VAL A 159 -1.99 4.76 -10.20
N VAL A 160 -1.56 4.19 -9.08
CA VAL A 160 -2.24 4.32 -7.78
C VAL A 160 -1.71 5.52 -6.99
N ARG A 161 -2.64 6.22 -6.32
CA ARG A 161 -2.36 7.35 -5.44
C ARG A 161 -2.83 7.07 -4.01
N TYR A 162 -1.96 7.35 -3.03
CA TYR A 162 -2.26 7.29 -1.59
C TYR A 162 -1.80 8.58 -0.91
N HIS A 163 -2.38 9.73 -1.25
CA HIS A 163 -1.94 10.99 -0.68
C HIS A 163 -3.06 12.01 -0.47
N SER A 164 -2.94 12.75 0.63
CA SER A 164 -3.75 13.91 1.00
C SER A 164 -3.03 15.24 0.77
N LEU A 165 -1.71 15.20 0.59
CA LEU A 165 -0.84 16.33 0.27
C LEU A 165 -0.30 16.22 -1.17
N LEU A 166 0.07 17.34 -1.76
CA LEU A 166 0.58 17.42 -3.12
C LEU A 166 1.54 18.60 -3.27
N ALA A 167 2.56 18.44 -4.11
CA ALA A 167 3.37 19.56 -4.54
C ALA A 167 2.56 20.45 -5.50
N THR A 168 2.09 21.61 -5.04
CA THR A 168 1.21 22.51 -5.82
C THR A 168 1.97 23.57 -6.60
N SER A 169 3.15 23.94 -6.13
CA SER A 169 4.04 24.91 -6.78
C SER A 169 5.46 24.38 -6.77
N LEU A 170 6.11 24.36 -7.93
CA LEU A 170 7.51 23.98 -8.07
C LEU A 170 8.33 25.12 -8.67
N PRO A 171 9.53 25.41 -8.16
CA PRO A 171 10.43 26.39 -8.76
C PRO A 171 10.96 25.87 -10.09
N VAL A 172 10.37 26.34 -11.19
CA VAL A 172 10.64 25.87 -12.56
C VAL A 172 12.10 26.08 -13.01
N ALA A 173 12.85 26.95 -12.33
CA ALA A 173 14.28 27.15 -12.55
C ALA A 173 15.14 25.98 -12.01
N THR A 174 14.62 25.23 -11.03
CA THR A 174 15.32 24.14 -10.33
C THR A 174 14.74 22.78 -10.73
N LEU A 175 13.41 22.70 -10.84
CA LEU A 175 12.67 21.47 -11.10
C LEU A 175 11.97 21.52 -12.47
N GLU A 176 12.01 20.40 -13.17
CA GLU A 176 11.28 20.17 -14.41
C GLU A 176 10.16 19.17 -14.16
N ILE A 177 8.92 19.58 -14.40
CA ILE A 177 7.75 18.69 -14.32
C ILE A 177 7.83 17.71 -15.49
N LEU A 178 7.73 16.42 -15.19
CA LEU A 178 7.76 15.35 -16.18
C LEU A 178 6.39 14.77 -16.48
N ALA A 179 5.50 14.74 -15.49
CA ALA A 179 4.16 14.21 -15.65
C ALA A 179 3.15 14.86 -14.70
N SER A 180 1.90 14.90 -15.13
CA SER A 180 0.75 15.40 -14.36
C SER A 180 -0.45 14.46 -14.52
N THR A 181 -1.46 14.60 -13.67
CA THR A 181 -2.76 13.94 -13.90
C THR A 181 -3.43 14.49 -15.15
N SER A 182 -4.13 13.63 -15.90
CA SER A 182 -4.84 14.03 -17.12
C SER A 182 -6.07 14.92 -16.86
N GLU A 183 -6.68 14.80 -15.68
CA GLU A 183 -7.97 15.43 -15.38
C GLU A 183 -7.82 16.85 -14.80
N ASP A 184 -6.88 17.04 -13.88
CA ASP A 184 -6.73 18.25 -13.07
C ASP A 184 -5.29 18.81 -13.05
N ASN A 185 -4.40 18.31 -13.92
CA ASN A 185 -3.01 18.78 -14.10
C ASN A 185 -2.16 18.83 -12.82
N LEU A 186 -2.49 18.02 -11.81
CA LEU A 186 -1.72 17.90 -10.58
C LEU A 186 -0.35 17.31 -10.89
N VAL A 187 0.71 17.86 -10.29
CA VAL A 187 2.08 17.39 -10.52
C VAL A 187 2.25 15.97 -9.99
N MET A 188 2.71 15.07 -10.85
CA MET A 188 2.82 13.64 -10.52
C MET A 188 4.24 13.10 -10.66
N ALA A 189 5.08 13.74 -11.49
CA ALA A 189 6.50 13.46 -11.53
C ALA A 189 7.30 14.73 -11.86
N PHE A 190 8.49 14.85 -11.29
CA PHE A 190 9.47 15.87 -11.66
C PHE A 190 10.90 15.32 -11.57
N LYS A 191 11.84 16.04 -12.17
CA LYS A 191 13.28 15.88 -11.94
C LYS A 191 13.93 17.19 -11.54
N HIS A 192 15.06 17.11 -10.85
CA HIS A 192 15.97 18.25 -10.75
C HIS A 192 16.70 18.47 -12.08
N ARG A 193 16.90 19.73 -12.47
CA ARG A 193 17.55 20.08 -13.75
C ARG A 193 19.06 19.83 -13.82
N THR A 194 19.67 19.35 -12.73
CA THR A 194 21.14 19.34 -12.56
C THR A 194 21.58 18.11 -11.80
N PHE A 195 20.91 17.81 -10.69
CA PHE A 195 21.14 16.61 -9.91
C PHE A 195 20.32 15.43 -10.47
N PRO A 196 20.80 14.18 -10.36
CA PRO A 196 20.08 12.98 -10.81
C PRO A 196 18.94 12.61 -9.84
N HIS A 197 18.13 13.60 -9.48
CA HIS A 197 17.07 13.49 -8.49
C HIS A 197 15.72 13.50 -9.20
N TYR A 198 14.91 12.50 -8.90
CA TYR A 198 13.58 12.28 -9.46
C TYR A 198 12.58 12.13 -8.32
N GLY A 199 11.38 12.64 -8.52
CA GLY A 199 10.29 12.49 -7.56
C GLY A 199 9.03 12.05 -8.27
N VAL A 200 8.33 11.04 -7.73
CA VAL A 200 7.00 10.61 -8.18
C VAL A 200 5.99 10.69 -7.04
N GLN A 201 4.84 11.32 -7.28
CA GLN A 201 3.78 11.46 -6.28
C GLN A 201 2.94 10.17 -6.16
N PHE A 202 2.88 9.39 -7.23
CA PHE A 202 2.21 8.09 -7.26
C PHE A 202 3.12 6.96 -6.77
N HIS A 203 2.54 5.77 -6.59
CA HIS A 203 3.20 4.60 -6.02
C HIS A 203 3.57 3.60 -7.13
N PRO A 204 4.79 3.64 -7.70
CA PRO A 204 5.22 2.66 -8.70
C PRO A 204 5.21 1.23 -8.17
N GLU A 205 5.28 1.06 -6.85
CA GLU A 205 5.26 -0.24 -6.17
C GLU A 205 3.88 -0.85 -5.96
N SER A 206 2.82 -0.10 -6.28
CA SER A 206 1.47 -0.63 -6.13
C SER A 206 1.13 -1.62 -7.24
N VAL A 207 0.50 -2.73 -6.88
CA VAL A 207 0.08 -3.79 -7.82
C VAL A 207 -0.84 -3.29 -8.94
N CYS A 208 -1.59 -2.22 -8.72
CA CYS A 208 -2.47 -1.63 -9.72
C CYS A 208 -1.81 -0.48 -10.51
N SER A 209 -0.54 -0.16 -10.24
CA SER A 209 0.21 0.81 -11.04
C SER A 209 0.83 0.15 -12.25
N GLU A 210 0.60 0.72 -13.44
CA GLU A 210 1.27 0.27 -14.65
C GLU A 210 2.75 0.69 -14.63
N PHE A 211 3.60 -0.14 -15.25
CA PHE A 211 5.01 0.17 -15.52
C PHE A 211 5.93 0.38 -14.28
N GLY A 212 5.53 -0.03 -13.08
CA GLY A 212 6.34 0.09 -11.85
C GLY A 212 7.78 -0.43 -11.98
N TYR A 213 7.95 -1.69 -12.42
CA TYR A 213 9.28 -2.28 -12.67
C TYR A 213 10.07 -1.53 -13.76
N GLN A 214 9.40 -1.04 -14.82
CA GLN A 214 10.06 -0.28 -15.88
C GLN A 214 10.58 1.06 -15.34
N LEU A 215 9.79 1.77 -14.52
CA LEU A 215 10.23 3.02 -13.88
C LEU A 215 11.45 2.80 -12.98
N LEU A 216 11.42 1.77 -12.14
CA LEU A 216 12.56 1.45 -11.28
C LEU A 216 13.80 1.00 -12.08
N GLN A 217 13.60 0.29 -13.20
CA GLN A 217 14.70 -0.08 -14.10
C GLN A 217 15.29 1.15 -14.78
N ASN A 218 14.45 2.07 -15.25
CA ASN A 218 14.91 3.31 -15.83
C ASN A 218 15.73 4.12 -14.81
N PHE A 219 15.30 4.16 -13.54
CA PHE A 219 16.05 4.79 -12.47
C PHE A 219 17.39 4.08 -12.17
N ARG A 220 17.43 2.75 -12.20
CA ARG A 220 18.67 1.97 -12.13
C ARG A 220 19.62 2.33 -13.27
N ASP A 221 19.12 2.37 -14.50
CA ASP A 221 19.91 2.66 -15.70
C ASP A 221 20.45 4.10 -15.67
N ILE A 222 19.67 5.06 -15.16
CA ILE A 222 20.14 6.41 -14.84
C ILE A 222 21.25 6.38 -13.79
N SER A 223 21.13 5.53 -12.77
CA SER A 223 22.11 5.42 -11.68
C SER A 223 23.46 4.85 -12.14
N THR A 224 23.44 4.00 -13.17
CA THR A 224 24.63 3.35 -13.72
C THR A 224 25.20 4.10 -14.92
N GLY A 225 24.43 5.02 -15.51
CA GLY A 225 24.76 5.70 -16.77
C GLY A 225 24.62 4.79 -17.99
N GLU A 226 23.95 3.65 -17.84
CA GLU A 226 23.67 2.73 -18.95
C GLU A 226 22.46 3.19 -19.77
N ALA A 227 22.37 2.71 -21.01
CA ALA A 227 21.24 3.01 -21.88
C ALA A 227 19.99 2.22 -21.44
N CYS A 228 18.87 2.92 -21.22
CA CYS A 228 17.62 2.29 -20.82
C CYS A 228 17.19 1.18 -21.77
N GLN A 229 16.71 0.07 -21.22
CA GLN A 229 16.20 -1.09 -21.97
C GLN A 229 14.77 -1.44 -21.52
N PRO A 230 13.99 -2.14 -22.37
CA PRO A 230 12.71 -2.69 -21.94
C PRO A 230 12.89 -3.64 -20.76
N CYS A 231 12.05 -3.50 -19.74
CA CYS A 231 12.07 -4.32 -18.55
C CYS A 231 11.38 -5.65 -18.82
N SER A 232 12.06 -6.76 -18.50
CA SER A 232 11.49 -8.11 -18.59
C SER A 232 10.58 -8.44 -17.40
N LEU A 233 10.66 -7.68 -16.31
CA LEU A 233 9.79 -7.80 -15.14
C LEU A 233 8.55 -6.94 -15.40
N HIS A 234 7.39 -7.57 -15.48
CA HIS A 234 6.14 -6.86 -15.76
C HIS A 234 5.35 -6.60 -14.47
N HIS A 235 4.97 -5.33 -14.27
CA HIS A 235 3.93 -4.93 -13.31
C HIS A 235 2.52 -5.16 -13.85
N ALA A 236 2.36 -5.34 -15.16
CA ALA A 236 1.04 -5.40 -15.75
C ALA A 236 0.27 -6.59 -15.16
N PRO A 237 -1.02 -6.41 -14.79
CA PRO A 237 -1.92 -7.54 -14.77
C PRO A 237 -1.79 -8.12 -16.18
N SER A 238 -1.39 -9.39 -16.29
CA SER A 238 -1.36 -10.11 -17.57
C SER A 238 -2.51 -9.60 -18.44
N SER A 239 -2.31 -9.34 -19.73
CA SER A 239 -3.45 -8.99 -20.59
C SER A 239 -4.58 -10.01 -20.46
N ALA A 240 -4.28 -11.24 -20.03
CA ALA A 240 -5.25 -12.26 -19.62
C ALA A 240 -5.92 -12.00 -18.25
N LEU A 241 -5.26 -11.42 -17.26
CA LEU A 241 -5.84 -10.93 -16.00
C LEU A 241 -6.66 -9.65 -16.22
N MET A 242 -6.18 -8.70 -17.03
CA MET A 242 -6.98 -7.53 -17.44
C MET A 242 -8.13 -7.92 -18.36
N GLN A 243 -7.96 -8.88 -19.27
CA GLN A 243 -9.08 -9.45 -20.03
C GLN A 243 -10.00 -10.22 -19.09
N SER A 244 -9.50 -10.96 -18.10
CA SER A 244 -10.34 -11.60 -17.08
C SER A 244 -11.04 -10.60 -16.19
N ALA A 245 -10.45 -9.42 -15.90
CA ALA A 245 -11.06 -8.34 -15.13
C ALA A 245 -12.03 -7.48 -15.97
N LYS A 246 -11.76 -7.29 -17.27
CA LYS A 246 -12.66 -6.64 -18.24
C LYS A 246 -13.79 -7.57 -18.71
N GLN A 247 -13.54 -8.89 -18.71
CA GLN A 247 -14.54 -9.95 -18.87
C GLN A 247 -15.20 -10.29 -17.53
N SER A 248 -14.59 -9.89 -16.41
CA SER A 248 -15.23 -9.91 -15.10
C SER A 248 -16.31 -8.85 -15.17
N THR A 249 -17.50 -9.29 -15.57
CA THR A 249 -18.72 -8.55 -15.42
C THR A 249 -19.09 -8.52 -13.94
N VAL A 250 -18.22 -7.97 -13.10
CA VAL A 250 -18.73 -7.25 -11.93
C VAL A 250 -19.31 -5.96 -12.48
N LYS A 251 -20.47 -6.10 -13.14
CA LYS A 251 -21.48 -5.07 -13.02
C LYS A 251 -21.70 -4.89 -11.51
N GLU A 252 -22.01 -3.69 -11.03
CA GLU A 252 -22.89 -3.62 -9.85
C GLU A 252 -23.98 -4.67 -10.08
N PRO A 253 -24.17 -5.63 -9.17
CA PRO A 253 -24.98 -6.80 -9.48
C PRO A 253 -26.35 -6.31 -9.92
N ALA A 254 -26.64 -6.46 -11.22
CA ALA A 254 -27.99 -6.41 -11.70
C ALA A 254 -28.70 -7.50 -10.92
N THR A 255 -29.70 -7.11 -10.15
CA THR A 255 -30.60 -7.99 -9.41
C THR A 255 -31.11 -9.03 -10.40
N THR A 256 -30.45 -10.18 -10.48
CA THR A 256 -30.91 -11.29 -11.30
C THR A 256 -32.16 -11.82 -10.63
N SER A 257 -33.28 -11.34 -11.14
CA SER A 257 -34.60 -11.85 -10.84
C SER A 257 -34.65 -13.34 -11.21
N ALA A 258 -35.12 -14.12 -10.24
CA ALA A 258 -35.71 -15.45 -10.35
C ALA A 258 -34.77 -16.65 -10.41
N THR A 259 -34.44 -17.19 -9.22
CA THR A 259 -34.83 -18.55 -8.81
C THR A 259 -34.86 -18.56 -7.28
N ALA A 260 -36.08 -18.54 -6.71
CA ALA A 260 -36.39 -18.41 -5.27
C ALA A 260 -35.70 -17.21 -4.60
N SER A 261 -36.46 -16.17 -4.23
CA SER A 261 -35.93 -15.14 -3.34
C SER A 261 -35.29 -15.85 -2.14
N PRO A 262 -33.97 -15.72 -1.89
CA PRO A 262 -33.43 -16.17 -0.62
C PRO A 262 -34.27 -15.48 0.46
N LEU A 263 -34.53 -16.18 1.56
CA LEU A 263 -35.09 -15.54 2.75
C LEU A 263 -34.10 -14.43 3.12
N VAL A 264 -34.43 -13.20 2.76
CA VAL A 264 -33.62 -12.04 3.12
C VAL A 264 -34.06 -11.69 4.52
N ASP A 265 -33.23 -12.06 5.48
CA ASP A 265 -33.48 -11.69 6.87
C ASP A 265 -33.30 -10.18 6.99
N THR A 266 -34.28 -9.54 7.61
CA THR A 266 -34.26 -8.09 7.86
C THR A 266 -33.71 -7.86 9.25
N TYR A 267 -32.67 -7.04 9.35
CA TYR A 267 -31.98 -6.70 10.57
C TYR A 267 -32.10 -5.19 10.84
N HIS A 268 -32.10 -4.83 12.12
CA HIS A 268 -32.02 -3.45 12.57
C HIS A 268 -30.73 -3.25 13.37
N VAL A 269 -30.04 -2.15 13.12
CA VAL A 269 -28.89 -1.74 13.94
C VAL A 269 -29.41 -1.00 15.16
N LEU A 270 -29.14 -1.55 16.34
CA LEU A 270 -29.48 -0.92 17.61
C LEU A 270 -28.26 -0.15 18.12
N VAL A 271 -28.44 1.14 18.36
CA VAL A 271 -27.37 2.04 18.81
C VAL A 271 -27.70 2.51 20.22
N THR A 272 -26.72 2.46 21.12
CA THR A 272 -26.80 3.07 22.44
C THR A 272 -25.50 3.81 22.69
N SER A 273 -25.60 5.12 22.88
CA SER A 273 -24.46 5.97 23.20
C SER A 273 -24.30 6.07 24.72
N VAL A 274 -23.05 5.96 25.17
CA VAL A 274 -22.68 6.20 26.56
C VAL A 274 -21.77 7.42 26.59
N GLU A 275 -22.29 8.53 27.12
CA GLU A 275 -21.57 9.80 27.17
C GLU A 275 -20.75 9.95 28.47
N ASN A 276 -19.74 10.81 28.44
CA ASN A 276 -18.92 11.18 29.61
C ASN A 276 -18.17 10.01 30.27
N VAL A 277 -17.70 9.05 29.46
CA VAL A 277 -16.92 7.90 29.94
C VAL A 277 -15.47 8.03 29.50
N ALA A 278 -14.61 8.45 30.43
CA ALA A 278 -13.16 8.46 30.22
C ALA A 278 -12.59 7.09 30.62
N VAL A 279 -12.39 6.22 29.63
CA VAL A 279 -11.81 4.88 29.81
C VAL A 279 -10.73 4.61 28.78
N ASP A 280 -9.68 3.94 29.21
CA ASP A 280 -8.63 3.47 28.32
C ASP A 280 -9.17 2.32 27.45
N THR A 281 -9.00 2.44 26.13
CA THR A 281 -9.47 1.46 25.14
C THR A 281 -8.87 0.08 25.37
N SER A 282 -7.63 0.00 25.85
CA SER A 282 -6.99 -1.29 26.19
C SER A 282 -7.70 -1.99 27.36
N ILE A 283 -8.12 -1.24 28.38
CA ILE A 283 -8.87 -1.77 29.53
C ILE A 283 -10.27 -2.23 29.10
N VAL A 284 -10.93 -1.46 28.23
CA VAL A 284 -12.23 -1.84 27.67
C VAL A 284 -12.10 -3.15 26.89
N PHE A 285 -11.10 -3.25 26.02
CA PHE A 285 -10.87 -4.43 25.22
C PHE A 285 -10.56 -5.67 26.07
N GLU A 286 -9.62 -5.54 27.02
CA GLU A 286 -9.25 -6.64 27.92
C GLU A 286 -10.45 -7.14 28.73
N LYS A 287 -11.26 -6.24 29.28
CA LYS A 287 -12.42 -6.62 30.11
C LYS A 287 -13.57 -7.21 29.32
N LEU A 288 -13.86 -6.69 28.13
CA LEU A 288 -15.00 -7.16 27.34
C LEU A 288 -14.65 -8.38 26.49
N TYR A 289 -13.43 -8.44 25.96
CA TYR A 289 -13.06 -9.37 24.90
C TYR A 289 -11.81 -10.20 25.21
N GLY A 290 -11.10 -9.96 26.32
CA GLY A 290 -9.85 -10.64 26.64
C GLY A 290 -9.98 -12.15 26.91
N GLN A 291 -11.20 -12.64 27.13
CA GLN A 291 -11.49 -14.08 27.25
C GLN A 291 -12.13 -14.67 25.98
N SER A 292 -12.37 -13.85 24.96
CA SER A 292 -13.00 -14.29 23.72
C SER A 292 -12.00 -15.01 22.84
N SER A 293 -12.40 -16.14 22.27
CA SER A 293 -11.52 -16.93 21.38
C SER A 293 -11.25 -16.21 20.05
N HIS A 294 -12.20 -15.39 19.59
CA HIS A 294 -12.12 -14.63 18.35
C HIS A 294 -12.66 -13.22 18.58
N SER A 295 -11.74 -12.29 18.83
CA SER A 295 -12.02 -10.87 18.98
C SER A 295 -11.13 -10.04 18.08
N TYR A 296 -11.56 -8.82 17.82
CA TYR A 296 -10.77 -7.84 17.08
C TYR A 296 -10.79 -6.50 17.80
N TRP A 297 -9.67 -5.80 17.69
CA TRP A 297 -9.55 -4.38 18.01
C TRP A 297 -8.92 -3.71 16.80
N LEU A 298 -9.73 -2.96 16.07
CA LEU A 298 -9.27 -2.07 15.02
C LEU A 298 -8.97 -0.73 15.67
N ASP A 299 -7.73 -0.59 16.13
CA ASP A 299 -7.19 0.67 16.60
C ASP A 299 -6.40 1.33 15.48
N SER A 300 -6.58 2.64 15.33
CA SER A 300 -5.76 3.40 14.39
C SER A 300 -4.49 3.88 15.07
N SER A 301 -3.34 3.74 14.41
CA SER A 301 -2.14 4.47 14.80
C SER A 301 -2.38 5.99 14.68
N ASN A 302 -1.94 6.74 15.70
CA ASN A 302 -1.92 8.20 15.87
C ASN A 302 -2.75 9.04 14.86
N ASN A 303 -3.88 9.60 15.31
CA ASN A 303 -4.75 10.61 14.66
C ASN A 303 -6.04 10.13 13.96
N THR A 304 -6.68 9.03 14.35
CA THR A 304 -8.09 8.82 13.97
C THR A 304 -9.02 8.77 15.17
N ARG A 305 -10.24 9.24 14.94
CA ARG A 305 -11.25 9.53 15.97
C ARG A 305 -11.91 8.28 16.54
N PHE A 306 -11.91 7.15 15.82
CA PHE A 306 -12.72 5.99 16.19
C PHE A 306 -11.90 4.70 16.31
N SER A 307 -12.12 3.96 17.38
CA SER A 307 -11.63 2.58 17.54
C SER A 307 -12.81 1.62 17.57
N PHE A 308 -12.71 0.49 16.86
CA PHE A 308 -13.78 -0.50 16.76
C PHE A 308 -13.35 -1.80 17.42
N MET A 309 -14.20 -2.34 18.29
CA MET A 309 -13.95 -3.59 18.99
C MET A 309 -15.16 -4.49 18.92
N GLY A 310 -14.93 -5.79 18.78
CA GLY A 310 -16.00 -6.77 18.73
C GLY A 310 -15.47 -8.19 18.82
N ASP A 311 -16.38 -9.14 18.96
CA ASP A 311 -16.04 -10.55 19.07
C ASP A 311 -17.16 -11.47 18.56
N THR A 312 -16.98 -12.77 18.77
CA THR A 312 -17.93 -13.81 18.32
C THR A 312 -18.95 -14.24 19.38
N THR A 313 -19.20 -13.46 20.44
CA THR A 313 -20.07 -13.90 21.55
C THR A 313 -21.55 -13.52 21.38
N GLY A 314 -21.88 -12.67 20.41
CA GLY A 314 -23.26 -12.29 20.17
C GLY A 314 -24.06 -13.34 19.38
N PRO A 315 -25.40 -13.28 19.46
CA PRO A 315 -26.30 -14.31 18.93
C PRO A 315 -26.27 -14.48 17.41
N LEU A 316 -25.89 -13.45 16.67
CA LEU A 316 -25.76 -13.45 15.21
C LEU A 316 -24.29 -13.52 14.76
N ALA A 317 -23.36 -13.58 15.70
CA ALA A 317 -21.94 -13.52 15.40
C ALA A 317 -21.43 -14.78 14.67
N LYS A 318 -20.47 -14.59 13.77
CA LYS A 318 -19.88 -15.67 12.97
C LYS A 318 -18.36 -15.57 12.97
N HIS A 319 -17.70 -16.64 13.39
CA HIS A 319 -16.31 -16.91 13.02
C HIS A 319 -16.30 -17.69 11.72
N VAL A 320 -15.56 -17.19 10.74
CA VAL A 320 -15.38 -17.81 9.44
C VAL A 320 -13.90 -18.06 9.26
N ALA A 321 -13.52 -19.32 9.07
CA ALA A 321 -12.17 -19.74 8.72
C ALA A 321 -12.19 -20.36 7.33
N TYR A 322 -11.17 -20.09 6.54
CA TYR A 322 -10.99 -20.66 5.22
C TYR A 322 -9.67 -21.42 5.14
N ASP A 323 -9.76 -22.65 4.65
CA ASP A 323 -8.61 -23.45 4.25
C ASP A 323 -8.62 -23.55 2.73
N LYS A 324 -7.61 -22.94 2.12
CA LYS A 324 -7.43 -22.86 0.67
C LYS A 324 -7.06 -24.22 0.07
N TRP A 325 -6.34 -25.07 0.81
CA TRP A 325 -5.87 -26.36 0.34
C TRP A 325 -7.00 -27.38 0.25
N THR A 326 -7.88 -27.39 1.25
CA THR A 326 -9.08 -28.23 1.23
C THR A 326 -10.25 -27.55 0.52
N ASN A 327 -10.14 -26.24 0.25
CA ASN A 327 -11.21 -25.38 -0.25
C ASN A 327 -12.46 -25.50 0.61
N THR A 328 -12.26 -25.37 1.93
CA THR A 328 -13.33 -25.48 2.92
C THR A 328 -13.49 -24.17 3.67
N VAL A 329 -14.75 -23.82 3.91
CA VAL A 329 -15.13 -22.71 4.77
C VAL A 329 -15.73 -23.32 6.04
N THR A 330 -15.17 -22.99 7.19
CA THR A 330 -15.66 -23.38 8.50
C THR A 330 -16.33 -22.18 9.18
N ILE A 331 -17.58 -22.36 9.60
CA ILE A 331 -18.39 -21.32 10.24
C ILE A 331 -18.75 -21.79 11.65
N ASN A 332 -18.33 -21.10 12.71
CA ASN A 332 -18.67 -21.47 14.11
C ASN A 332 -18.53 -22.98 14.39
N SER A 333 -17.46 -23.61 13.88
CA SER A 333 -17.18 -25.06 13.95
C SER A 333 -17.93 -25.99 12.98
N THR A 334 -18.78 -25.48 12.10
CA THR A 334 -19.42 -26.25 11.02
C THR A 334 -18.68 -26.06 9.71
N THR A 335 -18.11 -27.13 9.17
CA THR A 335 -17.35 -27.09 7.91
C THR A 335 -18.25 -27.36 6.71
N THR A 336 -18.19 -26.48 5.71
CA THR A 336 -18.86 -26.63 4.42
C THR A 336 -17.83 -26.64 3.29
N SER A 337 -17.97 -27.57 2.35
CA SER A 337 -17.08 -27.70 1.19
C SER A 337 -17.85 -27.41 -0.10
N SER A 338 -17.73 -26.19 -0.65
CA SER A 338 -18.22 -25.87 -2.00
C SER A 338 -17.93 -24.45 -2.47
N LEU A 339 -17.66 -23.50 -1.55
CA LEU A 339 -17.49 -22.08 -1.86
C LEU A 339 -16.06 -21.61 -1.58
N THR A 340 -15.58 -20.67 -2.40
CA THR A 340 -14.44 -19.83 -2.02
C THR A 340 -14.84 -18.86 -0.92
N ILE A 341 -13.85 -18.35 -0.16
CA ILE A 341 -14.12 -17.38 0.91
C ILE A 341 -14.82 -16.10 0.41
N LEU A 342 -14.48 -15.61 -0.78
CA LEU A 342 -15.11 -14.42 -1.34
C LEU A 342 -16.56 -14.65 -1.78
N GLU A 343 -16.86 -15.82 -2.35
CA GLU A 343 -18.24 -16.21 -2.68
C GLU A 343 -19.07 -16.33 -1.41
N PHE A 344 -18.53 -16.97 -0.37
CA PHE A 344 -19.20 -17.08 0.92
C PHE A 344 -19.53 -15.71 1.52
N ILE A 345 -18.53 -14.81 1.65
CA ILE A 345 -18.75 -13.47 2.22
C ILE A 345 -19.78 -12.69 1.40
N ARG A 346 -19.74 -12.77 0.06
CA ARG A 346 -20.73 -12.09 -0.80
C ARG A 346 -22.14 -12.65 -0.60
N MET A 347 -22.30 -13.97 -0.58
CA MET A 347 -23.59 -14.61 -0.37
C MET A 347 -24.18 -14.22 0.99
N GLU A 348 -23.34 -14.24 2.02
CA GLU A 348 -23.73 -13.91 3.38
C GLU A 348 -24.15 -12.43 3.52
N LEU A 349 -23.35 -11.51 2.98
CA LEU A 349 -23.71 -10.08 2.94
C LEU A 349 -24.98 -9.83 2.11
N ALA A 350 -25.19 -10.57 1.01
CA ALA A 350 -26.39 -10.44 0.19
C ALA A 350 -27.66 -11.01 0.84
N SER A 351 -27.53 -11.94 1.80
CA SER A 351 -28.67 -12.45 2.57
C SER A 351 -29.13 -11.53 3.70
N MET A 352 -28.33 -10.53 4.06
CA MET A 352 -28.64 -9.59 5.13
C MET A 352 -29.17 -8.28 4.56
N HIS A 353 -30.42 -7.93 4.90
CA HIS A 353 -30.95 -6.60 4.64
C HIS A 353 -30.99 -5.79 5.93
N ILE A 354 -30.27 -4.67 5.98
CA ILE A 354 -30.27 -3.77 7.13
C ILE A 354 -31.24 -2.64 6.84
N GLN A 355 -32.25 -2.48 7.70
CA GLN A 355 -33.26 -1.45 7.56
C GLN A 355 -32.82 -0.17 8.30
N ASP A 356 -32.66 0.92 7.55
CA ASP A 356 -32.16 2.21 8.06
C ASP A 356 -33.29 3.14 8.57
N ASP A 357 -34.34 2.58 9.18
CA ASP A 357 -35.53 3.34 9.61
C ASP A 357 -35.47 3.81 11.07
N MET A 358 -34.39 3.49 11.79
CA MET A 358 -34.24 3.80 13.20
C MET A 358 -33.66 5.22 13.43
N PRO A 359 -34.35 6.10 14.19
CA PRO A 359 -33.92 7.49 14.42
C PRO A 359 -32.52 7.63 15.02
N HIS A 360 -32.07 6.65 15.80
CA HIS A 360 -30.77 6.67 16.46
C HIS A 360 -29.60 6.40 15.52
N LEU A 361 -29.82 5.69 14.40
CA LEU A 361 -28.76 5.47 13.41
C LEU A 361 -28.37 6.78 12.72
N ALA A 362 -29.36 7.63 12.43
CA ALA A 362 -29.15 8.98 11.89
C ALA A 362 -28.41 9.94 12.85
N SER A 363 -28.27 9.57 14.13
CA SER A 363 -27.56 10.37 15.14
C SER A 363 -26.08 10.02 15.27
N LEU A 364 -25.62 8.93 14.65
CA LEU A 364 -24.21 8.60 14.60
C LEU A 364 -23.45 9.59 13.71
N PRO A 365 -22.20 9.95 14.05
CA PRO A 365 -21.37 10.82 13.23
C PRO A 365 -20.81 10.14 11.96
N PHE A 366 -21.16 8.88 11.70
CA PHE A 366 -20.72 8.07 10.57
C PHE A 366 -21.76 7.00 10.21
N ASP A 367 -21.72 6.55 8.96
CA ASP A 367 -22.55 5.43 8.51
C ASP A 367 -21.97 4.12 9.06
N PHE A 368 -22.75 3.41 9.89
CA PHE A 368 -22.32 2.16 10.49
C PHE A 368 -23.36 1.07 10.36
N ARG A 369 -22.94 -0.06 9.76
CA ARG A 369 -23.79 -1.23 9.53
C ARG A 369 -23.14 -2.55 9.98
N GLY A 370 -21.99 -2.47 10.66
CA GLY A 370 -21.17 -3.64 11.00
C GLY A 370 -20.55 -4.30 9.76
N GLY A 371 -20.15 -5.57 9.90
CA GLY A 371 -19.58 -6.35 8.81
C GLY A 371 -18.56 -7.39 9.27
N PHE A 372 -17.90 -8.01 8.30
CA PHE A 372 -16.79 -8.93 8.56
C PHE A 372 -15.48 -8.17 8.78
N VAL A 373 -14.79 -8.50 9.87
CA VAL A 373 -13.45 -8.00 10.21
C VAL A 373 -12.50 -9.19 10.27
N GLY A 374 -11.35 -9.11 9.60
CA GLY A 374 -10.46 -10.25 9.51
C GLY A 374 -9.30 -10.05 8.56
N TYR A 375 -8.69 -11.15 8.13
CA TYR A 375 -7.53 -11.13 7.24
C TYR A 375 -7.67 -12.15 6.10
N PHE A 376 -6.97 -11.86 5.00
CA PHE A 376 -6.59 -12.83 3.99
C PHE A 376 -5.09 -13.10 4.13
N GLY A 377 -4.71 -14.37 4.20
CA GLY A 377 -3.33 -14.81 4.07
C GLY A 377 -2.86 -14.70 2.63
N TYR A 378 -1.54 -14.61 2.44
CA TYR A 378 -0.92 -14.45 1.12
C TYR A 378 -1.33 -15.53 0.12
N GLU A 379 -1.55 -16.76 0.59
CA GLU A 379 -1.88 -17.94 -0.23
C GLU A 379 -3.29 -17.88 -0.83
N VAL A 380 -4.13 -16.97 -0.33
CA VAL A 380 -5.45 -16.68 -0.88
C VAL A 380 -5.37 -15.69 -2.06
N LEU A 381 -4.26 -14.95 -2.19
CA LEU A 381 -4.06 -13.91 -3.19
C LEU A 381 -3.36 -14.46 -4.43
N GLY A 382 -4.04 -14.43 -5.58
CA GLY A 382 -3.43 -14.68 -6.90
C GLY A 382 -3.32 -16.15 -7.33
N VAL A 383 -3.84 -17.09 -6.54
CA VAL A 383 -3.83 -18.52 -6.87
C VAL A 383 -5.25 -19.07 -6.95
N ASP A 384 -5.77 -19.25 -8.17
CA ASP A 384 -7.14 -19.69 -8.38
C ASP A 384 -7.31 -21.22 -8.20
N ARG A 385 -6.23 -22.01 -8.24
CA ARG A 385 -6.30 -23.48 -8.25
C ARG A 385 -5.38 -24.15 -7.23
N ARG A 386 -5.88 -25.25 -6.67
CA ARG A 386 -5.16 -26.14 -5.73
C ARG A 386 -3.84 -26.70 -6.32
N SER A 387 -3.70 -26.77 -7.63
CA SER A 387 -2.52 -27.30 -8.34
C SER A 387 -1.28 -26.42 -8.25
N ASP A 388 -1.46 -25.16 -7.84
CA ASP A 388 -0.41 -24.13 -7.97
C ASP A 388 0.33 -23.92 -6.62
N LEU A 389 -0.06 -24.67 -5.58
CA LEU A 389 0.54 -24.62 -4.24
C LEU A 389 1.59 -25.74 -4.10
N ALA A 390 2.83 -25.37 -3.76
CA ALA A 390 3.96 -26.30 -3.77
C ALA A 390 3.98 -27.27 -2.57
N VAL A 391 3.52 -26.86 -1.37
CA VAL A 391 3.52 -27.67 -0.14
C VAL A 391 2.42 -27.18 0.83
N HIS A 392 1.68 -28.10 1.47
CA HIS A 392 0.77 -27.77 2.59
C HIS A 392 1.58 -27.65 3.88
N PRO A 393 1.44 -26.58 4.68
CA PRO A 393 2.11 -26.50 5.98
C PRO A 393 1.66 -27.64 6.90
N PRO A 394 2.53 -28.19 7.76
CA PRO A 394 2.15 -29.30 8.64
C PRO A 394 1.00 -28.90 9.59
N ALA A 395 0.14 -29.86 9.92
CA ALA A 395 -1.16 -29.64 10.60
C ALA A 395 -1.06 -29.02 12.01
N ASP A 396 0.13 -28.99 12.59
CA ASP A 396 0.46 -28.43 13.89
C ASP A 396 0.73 -26.91 13.87
N LEU A 397 0.82 -26.31 12.68
CA LEU A 397 1.00 -24.85 12.46
C LEU A 397 -0.24 -24.18 11.83
N ALA A 398 -1.37 -24.88 11.73
CA ALA A 398 -2.54 -24.52 10.92
C ALA A 398 -3.35 -23.33 11.45
N VAL A 399 -2.80 -22.12 11.28
CA VAL A 399 -3.59 -20.88 11.23
C VAL A 399 -4.39 -20.92 9.92
N PRO A 400 -5.70 -20.57 9.90
CA PRO A 400 -6.47 -20.59 8.67
C PRO A 400 -5.96 -19.53 7.68
N ASP A 401 -6.07 -19.84 6.39
CA ASP A 401 -5.58 -19.02 5.28
C ASP A 401 -6.38 -17.74 5.11
N ALA A 402 -7.62 -17.73 5.56
CA ALA A 402 -8.33 -16.51 5.85
C ALA A 402 -9.17 -16.70 7.12
N SER A 403 -9.32 -15.64 7.91
CA SER A 403 -10.20 -15.67 9.06
C SER A 403 -10.94 -14.36 9.23
N PHE A 404 -12.24 -14.44 9.45
CA PHE A 404 -13.12 -13.30 9.64
C PHE A 404 -14.05 -13.51 10.83
N VAL A 405 -14.35 -12.41 11.49
CA VAL A 405 -15.36 -12.27 12.54
C VAL A 405 -16.44 -11.34 12.01
N PHE A 406 -17.67 -11.83 11.89
CA PHE A 406 -18.84 -10.99 11.88
C PHE A 406 -19.27 -10.77 13.32
N ALA A 407 -19.07 -9.56 13.84
CA ALA A 407 -19.55 -9.19 15.16
C ALA A 407 -20.87 -8.42 15.02
N ASP A 408 -21.91 -8.95 15.64
CA ASP A 408 -23.23 -8.31 15.76
C ASP A 408 -23.32 -7.38 16.98
N ARG A 409 -22.30 -7.40 17.84
CA ARG A 409 -22.10 -6.49 18.97
C ARG A 409 -20.76 -5.81 18.81
N VAL A 410 -20.78 -4.51 18.54
CA VAL A 410 -19.57 -3.71 18.33
C VAL A 410 -19.57 -2.56 19.33
N VAL A 411 -18.43 -2.38 20.00
CA VAL A 411 -18.12 -1.16 20.75
C VAL A 411 -17.34 -0.24 19.83
N VAL A 412 -17.84 0.98 19.66
CA VAL A 412 -17.13 2.05 18.97
C VAL A 412 -16.74 3.09 19.99
N TYR A 413 -15.45 3.32 20.14
CA TYR A 413 -14.88 4.37 20.99
C TYR A 413 -14.66 5.63 20.15
N ASP A 414 -15.15 6.78 20.61
CA ASP A 414 -14.94 8.09 19.98
C ASP A 414 -13.94 8.91 20.83
N ALA A 415 -12.77 9.19 20.26
CA ALA A 415 -11.64 9.85 20.93
C ALA A 415 -11.70 11.39 20.92
N LEU A 416 -12.85 11.98 20.54
CA LEU A 416 -13.04 13.45 20.41
C LEU A 416 -12.57 14.29 21.60
N ASP A 417 -12.61 13.75 22.83
CA ASP A 417 -12.32 14.50 24.06
C ASP A 417 -10.86 14.38 24.55
N GLN A 418 -9.96 13.72 23.81
CA GLN A 418 -8.55 13.57 24.17
C GLN A 418 -7.58 14.47 23.39
N HIS A 419 -8.08 15.41 22.58
CA HIS A 419 -7.27 16.29 21.73
C HIS A 419 -7.37 17.78 22.09
#